data_AF-A0A6G3ZCJ2-F1
#
_entry.id   AF-A0A6G3ZCJ2-F1
#
_cell.length_a   1.000
_cell.length_b   1.000
_cell.length_c   1.000
_cell.angle_alpha   90.00
_cell.angle_beta   90.00
_cell.angle_gamma   90.00
#
_symmetry.space_group_name_H-M   'P 1'
#
loop_
_entity.id
_entity.type
_entity.pdbx_description
1 polymer ?
#
loop_
_entity_poly.entity_id
_entity_poly.type
_entity_poly.pdbx_seq_one_letter_code
_entity_poly.pdbx_strand_id
1 'polypeptide(L)'
;MFCEQCEQTASGDGCHQFGACGKSPQVNAVQDLLIHCLRGLAPIALQAKEQNIDTHEADVFTCEALFATMTNVNFDSRRFTSYLKTALAHREALKTQLQKTQQTANWPTISDFEPDFEESLVEQGQDVALKFISQVGKDAVDIFSLKLTVLYGIKGVASYTFHAYEIGQEDESVYCL
;
A
#
# COMPACT_ATOMS: atom_id res chain seq x y z
N MET A 1 -3.34 2.11 -17.30
CA MET A 1 -2.63 1.65 -16.09
C MET A 1 -1.14 1.92 -16.26
N PHE A 2 -0.34 1.79 -15.21
CA PHE A 2 1.11 1.77 -15.30
C PHE A 2 1.61 0.74 -14.27
N CYS A 3 2.25 -0.33 -14.73
CA CYS A 3 2.76 -1.38 -13.86
C CYS A 3 4.04 -1.96 -14.45
N GLU A 4 5.14 -1.85 -13.70
CA GLU A 4 6.47 -2.29 -14.11
C GLU A 4 7.17 -3.22 -13.10
N GLN A 5 6.40 -3.83 -12.19
CA GLN A 5 6.96 -4.57 -11.06
C GLN A 5 7.52 -5.97 -11.37
N CYS A 6 7.35 -6.50 -12.59
CA CYS A 6 7.84 -7.83 -12.96
C CYS A 6 8.73 -7.79 -14.19
N GLU A 7 9.56 -8.81 -14.37
CA GLU A 7 10.49 -8.90 -15.50
C GLU A 7 9.76 -8.98 -16.86
N GLN A 8 8.56 -9.59 -16.89
CA GLN A 8 7.78 -9.81 -18.11
C GLN A 8 6.93 -8.61 -18.54
N THR A 9 7.27 -7.38 -18.14
CA THR A 9 6.49 -6.20 -18.53
C THR A 9 6.40 -6.05 -20.05
N ALA A 10 5.26 -5.55 -20.53
CA ALA A 10 5.06 -5.37 -21.97
C ALA A 10 6.16 -4.47 -22.55
N SER A 11 6.90 -5.00 -23.53
CA SER A 11 7.99 -4.30 -24.23
C SER A 11 9.16 -3.82 -23.36
N GLY A 12 9.28 -4.28 -22.11
CA GLY A 12 10.37 -3.89 -21.19
C GLY A 12 10.24 -2.49 -20.56
N ASP A 13 9.23 -1.70 -20.95
CA ASP A 13 9.04 -0.30 -20.51
C ASP A 13 7.80 -0.12 -19.59
N GLY A 14 7.06 -1.21 -19.32
CA GLY A 14 5.89 -1.21 -18.45
C GLY A 14 4.57 -1.60 -19.14
N CYS A 15 3.61 -2.05 -18.35
CA CYS A 15 2.28 -2.43 -18.84
C CYS A 15 1.32 -1.22 -18.80
N HIS A 16 0.88 -0.75 -19.97
CA HIS A 16 0.02 0.44 -20.07
C HIS A 16 -1.47 0.16 -20.32
N GLN A 17 -1.77 -0.87 -21.13
CA GLN A 17 -3.13 -1.26 -21.54
C GLN A 17 -3.63 -2.49 -20.79
N PHE A 18 -2.77 -3.47 -20.60
CA PHE A 18 -3.04 -4.70 -19.87
C PHE A 18 -1.73 -5.28 -19.34
N GLY A 19 -1.75 -5.96 -18.21
CA GLY A 19 -0.59 -6.67 -17.70
C GLY A 19 -0.26 -7.87 -18.58
N ALA A 20 1.02 -8.08 -18.89
CA ALA A 20 1.47 -9.32 -19.55
C ALA A 20 1.09 -10.59 -18.75
N CYS A 21 0.97 -10.44 -17.43
CA CYS A 21 0.47 -11.48 -16.50
C CYS A 21 -1.05 -11.67 -16.50
N GLY A 22 -1.80 -10.92 -17.32
CA GLY A 22 -3.27 -10.95 -17.34
C GLY A 22 -3.93 -9.99 -16.33
N LYS A 23 -3.18 -9.15 -15.62
CA LYS A 23 -3.77 -8.13 -14.73
C LYS A 23 -4.51 -7.06 -15.54
N SER A 24 -5.80 -6.87 -15.25
CA SER A 24 -6.58 -5.83 -15.90
C SER A 24 -6.27 -4.43 -15.34
N PRO A 25 -6.54 -3.35 -16.10
CA PRO A 25 -6.43 -1.98 -15.62
C PRO A 25 -7.25 -1.71 -14.35
N GLN A 26 -8.41 -2.36 -14.22
CA GLN A 26 -9.29 -2.23 -13.05
C GLN A 26 -8.64 -2.83 -11.80
N VAL A 27 -8.09 -4.04 -11.91
CA VAL A 27 -7.36 -4.68 -10.80
C VAL A 27 -6.12 -3.87 -10.44
N ASN A 28 -5.38 -3.36 -11.44
CA ASN A 28 -4.24 -2.50 -11.17
C ASN A 28 -4.63 -1.24 -10.39
N ALA A 29 -5.71 -0.57 -10.79
CA ALA A 29 -6.15 0.66 -10.15
C ALA A 29 -6.50 0.45 -8.67
N VAL A 30 -7.21 -0.62 -8.33
CA VAL A 30 -7.54 -0.90 -6.92
C VAL A 30 -6.32 -1.38 -6.11
N GLN A 31 -5.34 -2.03 -6.74
CA GLN A 31 -4.05 -2.30 -6.10
C GLN A 31 -3.28 -1.00 -5.81
N ASP A 32 -3.22 -0.07 -6.76
CA ASP A 32 -2.56 1.24 -6.56
C ASP A 32 -3.26 2.06 -5.46
N LEU A 33 -4.60 2.02 -5.42
CA LEU A 33 -5.39 2.65 -4.36
C LEU A 33 -5.07 2.04 -3.00
N LEU A 34 -4.97 0.71 -2.90
CA LEU A 34 -4.59 0.03 -1.67
C LEU A 34 -3.19 0.45 -1.20
N ILE A 35 -2.21 0.49 -2.11
CA ILE A 35 -0.86 0.97 -1.78
C ILE A 35 -0.89 2.42 -1.26
N HIS A 36 -1.75 3.27 -1.82
CA HIS A 36 -1.92 4.64 -1.31
C HIS A 36 -2.49 4.68 0.11
N CYS A 37 -3.51 3.88 0.41
CA CYS A 37 -4.06 3.77 1.76
C CYS A 37 -3.04 3.22 2.77
N LEU A 38 -2.26 2.20 2.39
CA LEU A 38 -1.18 1.65 3.23
C LEU A 38 -0.10 2.71 3.52
N ARG A 39 0.24 3.55 2.54
CA ARG A 39 1.14 4.70 2.76
C ARG A 39 0.56 5.76 3.70
N GLY A 40 -0.77 5.84 3.81
CA GLY A 40 -1.46 6.67 4.79
C GLY A 40 -1.54 6.03 6.19
N LEU A 41 -1.52 4.71 6.27
CA LEU A 41 -1.47 3.96 7.53
C LEU A 41 -0.06 4.00 8.15
N ALA A 42 0.98 3.82 7.34
CA ALA A 42 2.37 3.69 7.80
C ALA A 42 2.84 4.78 8.80
N PRO A 43 2.71 6.09 8.54
CA PRO A 43 3.16 7.11 9.49
C PRO A 43 2.38 7.07 10.82
N ILE A 44 1.10 6.67 10.78
CA ILE A 44 0.28 6.53 11.99
C ILE A 44 0.77 5.34 12.83
N ALA A 45 1.05 4.20 12.18
CA ALA A 45 1.60 3.02 12.85
C ALA A 45 2.98 3.31 13.47
N LEU A 46 3.87 3.99 12.75
CA LEU A 46 5.18 4.38 13.27
C LEU A 46 5.06 5.29 14.51
N GLN A 47 4.20 6.31 14.46
CA GLN A 47 3.97 7.18 15.61
C GLN A 47 3.30 6.45 16.78
N ALA A 48 2.41 5.49 16.51
CA ALA A 48 1.83 4.62 17.53
C ALA A 48 2.92 3.80 18.24
N LYS A 49 3.84 3.18 17.48
CA LYS A 49 5.01 2.45 18.04
C LYS A 49 5.88 3.35 18.92
N GLU A 50 6.17 4.59 18.50
CA GLU A 50 6.92 5.56 19.33
C GLU A 50 6.26 5.86 20.68
N GLN A 51 4.93 5.76 20.75
CA GLN A 51 4.15 5.95 21.98
C GLN A 51 3.85 4.64 22.73
N ASN A 52 4.49 3.53 22.34
CA ASN A 52 4.26 2.19 22.88
C ASN A 52 2.79 1.72 22.77
N ILE A 53 2.10 2.18 21.73
CA ILE A 53 0.76 1.70 21.37
C ILE A 53 0.92 0.43 20.53
N ASP A 54 0.15 -0.61 20.86
CA ASP A 54 0.16 -1.86 20.13
C ASP A 54 -0.31 -1.66 18.68
N THR A 55 0.49 -2.17 17.75
CA THR A 55 0.32 -2.05 16.30
C THR A 55 0.31 -3.40 15.59
N HIS A 56 0.45 -4.50 16.32
CA HIS A 56 0.69 -5.84 15.78
C HIS A 56 -0.29 -6.25 14.68
N GLU A 57 -1.60 -6.07 14.90
CA GLU A 57 -2.62 -6.40 13.90
C GLU A 57 -2.44 -5.59 12.61
N ALA A 58 -2.10 -4.30 12.71
CA ALA A 58 -1.88 -3.45 11.56
C ALA A 58 -0.60 -3.83 10.80
N ASP A 59 0.42 -4.30 11.50
CA ASP A 59 1.71 -4.72 10.93
C ASP A 59 1.57 -6.01 10.11
N VAL A 60 0.93 -7.03 10.71
CA VAL A 60 0.63 -8.31 10.04
C VAL A 60 -0.26 -8.06 8.82
N PHE A 61 -1.32 -7.26 9.00
CA PHE A 61 -2.21 -6.87 7.89
C PHE A 61 -1.47 -6.16 6.77
N THR A 62 -0.55 -5.23 7.11
CA THR A 62 0.23 -4.50 6.10
C THR A 62 1.07 -5.45 5.27
N CYS A 63 1.66 -6.48 5.89
CA CYS A 63 2.42 -7.51 5.18
C CYS A 63 1.53 -8.34 4.24
N GLU A 64 0.38 -8.81 4.71
CA GLU A 64 -0.59 -9.53 3.88
C GLU A 64 -1.07 -8.68 2.70
N ALA A 65 -1.46 -7.43 2.96
CA ALA A 65 -1.99 -6.51 1.96
C ALA A 65 -0.95 -6.17 0.89
N LEU A 66 0.31 -5.95 1.26
CA LEU A 66 1.41 -5.78 0.32
C LEU A 66 1.61 -7.02 -0.55
N PHE A 67 1.62 -8.20 0.06
CA PHE A 67 1.76 -9.47 -0.64
C PHE A 67 0.62 -9.69 -1.65
N ALA A 68 -0.62 -9.35 -1.29
CA ALA A 68 -1.78 -9.45 -2.19
C ALA A 68 -1.64 -8.61 -3.48
N THR A 69 -0.76 -7.60 -3.51
CA THR A 69 -0.48 -6.78 -4.71
C THR A 69 0.68 -7.30 -5.56
N MET A 70 1.32 -8.42 -5.19
CA MET A 70 2.38 -9.02 -5.98
C MET A 70 1.85 -9.69 -7.25
N THR A 71 2.73 -9.86 -8.22
CA THR A 71 2.43 -10.46 -9.52
C THR A 71 1.89 -11.88 -9.33
N ASN A 72 0.77 -12.19 -9.97
CA ASN A 72 0.09 -13.50 -9.92
C ASN A 72 -0.44 -13.94 -8.55
N VAL A 73 -0.58 -13.02 -7.58
CA VAL A 73 -1.12 -13.38 -6.26
C VAL A 73 -2.64 -13.23 -6.19
N ASN A 74 -3.18 -12.04 -6.49
CA ASN A 74 -4.61 -11.79 -6.37
C ASN A 74 -5.17 -10.91 -7.48
N PHE A 75 -6.18 -11.43 -8.18
CA PHE A 75 -6.89 -10.75 -9.26
C PHE A 75 -8.37 -10.46 -8.94
N ASP A 76 -8.88 -10.79 -7.74
CA ASP A 76 -10.27 -10.52 -7.34
C ASP A 76 -10.42 -9.07 -6.86
N SER A 77 -11.02 -8.22 -7.70
CA SER A 77 -11.27 -6.81 -7.38
C SER A 77 -12.08 -6.61 -6.10
N ARG A 78 -13.00 -7.53 -5.76
CA ARG A 78 -13.86 -7.41 -4.57
C ARG A 78 -13.07 -7.57 -3.27
N ARG A 79 -12.03 -8.42 -3.29
CA ARG A 79 -11.10 -8.59 -2.16
C ARG A 79 -10.38 -7.28 -1.84
N PHE A 80 -10.03 -6.48 -2.85
CA PHE A 80 -9.37 -5.19 -2.64
C PHE A 80 -10.27 -4.15 -1.96
N THR A 81 -11.59 -4.20 -2.16
CA THR A 81 -12.52 -3.37 -1.37
C THR A 81 -12.45 -3.71 0.12
N SER A 82 -12.35 -4.98 0.47
CA SER A 82 -12.16 -5.41 1.87
C SER A 82 -10.82 -4.96 2.42
N TYR A 83 -9.72 -5.14 1.68
CA TYR A 83 -8.40 -4.64 2.10
C TYR A 83 -8.39 -3.13 2.32
N LEU A 84 -9.02 -2.34 1.45
CA LEU A 84 -9.14 -0.89 1.62
C LEU A 84 -9.85 -0.54 2.94
N LYS A 85 -11.00 -1.16 3.22
CA LYS A 85 -11.74 -0.93 4.47
C LYS A 85 -10.93 -1.31 5.70
N THR A 86 -10.23 -2.45 5.67
CA THR A 86 -9.38 -2.89 6.78
C THR A 86 -8.19 -1.95 7.01
N ALA A 87 -7.54 -1.46 5.94
CA ALA A 87 -6.45 -0.49 6.05
C ALA A 87 -6.89 0.81 6.74
N LEU A 88 -8.06 1.32 6.37
CA LEU A 88 -8.64 2.52 6.99
C LEU A 88 -9.05 2.25 8.45
N ALA A 89 -9.65 1.09 8.72
CA ALA A 89 -10.03 0.71 10.09
C ALA A 89 -8.81 0.67 11.03
N HIS A 90 -7.70 0.07 10.60
CA HIS A 90 -6.46 0.09 11.38
C HIS A 90 -5.94 1.52 11.58
N ARG A 91 -5.94 2.34 10.51
CA ARG A 91 -5.46 3.73 10.58
C ARG A 91 -6.25 4.55 11.58
N GLU A 92 -7.57 4.51 11.50
CA GLU A 92 -8.45 5.30 12.37
C GLU A 92 -8.47 4.78 13.81
N ALA A 93 -8.34 3.46 14.00
CA ALA A 93 -8.15 2.88 15.33
C ALA A 93 -6.86 3.41 15.99
N LEU A 94 -5.75 3.42 15.27
CA LEU A 94 -4.47 3.93 15.79
C LEU A 94 -4.49 5.44 16.01
N LYS A 95 -5.08 6.23 15.09
CA LYS A 95 -5.30 7.67 15.30
C LYS A 95 -6.10 7.93 16.58
N THR A 96 -7.18 7.17 16.80
CA THR A 96 -8.01 7.29 18.00
C THR A 96 -7.21 6.97 19.28
N GLN A 97 -6.33 5.98 19.24
CA GLN A 97 -5.46 5.65 20.38
C GLN A 97 -4.42 6.75 20.63
N LEU A 98 -3.79 7.29 19.59
CA LEU A 98 -2.82 8.38 19.67
C LEU A 98 -3.43 9.69 20.20
N GLN A 99 -4.67 10.00 19.84
CA GLN A 99 -5.38 11.18 20.36
C GLN A 99 -5.63 11.13 21.87
N LYS A 100 -5.63 9.93 22.49
CA LYS A 100 -5.74 9.80 23.96
C LYS A 100 -4.43 10.17 24.66
N THR A 101 -3.29 10.05 23.97
CA THR A 101 -1.96 10.32 24.53
C THR A 101 -1.42 11.68 24.12
N GLN A 102 -1.86 12.24 22.98
CA GLN A 102 -1.43 13.54 22.46
C GLN A 102 -2.63 14.48 22.19
N GLN A 103 -2.54 15.72 22.69
CA GLN A 103 -3.63 16.70 22.63
C GLN A 103 -3.80 17.36 21.24
N THR A 104 -2.76 17.34 20.40
CA THR A 104 -2.79 17.82 19.02
C THR A 104 -1.94 16.91 18.16
N ALA A 105 -2.56 16.20 17.22
CA ALA A 105 -1.83 15.39 16.25
C ALA A 105 -1.86 16.08 14.88
N ASN A 106 -0.68 16.28 14.30
CA ASN A 106 -0.53 16.79 12.94
C ASN A 106 -0.14 15.63 12.04
N TRP A 107 -1.11 15.06 11.34
CA TRP A 107 -0.89 13.91 10.47
C TRP A 107 -0.41 14.34 9.09
N PRO A 108 0.44 13.55 8.41
CA PRO A 108 0.71 13.77 6.99
C PRO A 108 -0.59 13.70 6.19
N THR A 109 -0.77 14.58 5.21
CA THR A 109 -2.02 14.68 4.40
C THR A 109 -2.47 13.35 3.78
N ILE A 110 -1.53 12.47 3.41
CA ILE A 110 -1.85 11.13 2.88
C ILE A 110 -2.59 10.23 3.89
N SER A 111 -2.41 10.48 5.19
CA SER A 111 -3.07 9.76 6.28
C SER A 111 -4.51 10.21 6.47
N ASP A 112 -4.96 11.28 5.81
CA ASP A 112 -6.34 11.77 5.86
C ASP A 112 -7.12 11.44 4.57
N PHE A 113 -6.50 10.74 3.63
CA PHE A 113 -7.17 10.29 2.43
C PHE A 113 -8.25 9.25 2.76
N GLU A 114 -9.48 9.50 2.34
CA GLU A 114 -10.62 8.59 2.46
C GLU A 114 -11.15 8.27 1.06
N PRO A 115 -11.09 7.00 0.62
CA PRO A 115 -11.82 6.56 -0.56
C PRO A 115 -13.33 6.75 -0.37
N ASP A 116 -14.00 7.22 -1.42
CA ASP A 116 -15.46 7.20 -1.47
C ASP A 116 -15.92 5.80 -1.91
N PHE A 117 -16.49 5.03 -0.99
CA PHE A 117 -16.95 3.67 -1.28
C PHE A 117 -18.28 3.59 -2.04
N GLU A 118 -18.99 4.71 -2.17
CA GLU A 118 -20.22 4.80 -2.98
C GLU A 118 -19.90 5.08 -4.46
N GLU A 119 -18.69 5.57 -4.73
CA GLU A 119 -18.18 5.87 -6.07
C GLU A 119 -17.20 4.79 -6.59
N SER A 120 -16.77 4.96 -7.84
CA SER A 120 -15.85 4.03 -8.48
C SER A 120 -14.46 4.07 -7.84
N LEU A 121 -14.14 3.04 -7.03
CA LEU A 121 -12.79 2.83 -6.47
C LEU A 121 -11.73 2.65 -7.57
N VAL A 122 -12.13 2.18 -8.76
CA VAL A 122 -11.23 2.05 -9.91
C VAL A 122 -10.81 3.43 -10.41
N GLU A 123 -11.75 4.36 -10.56
CA GLU A 123 -11.44 5.73 -11.02
C GLU A 123 -10.58 6.46 -9.98
N GLN A 124 -10.92 6.34 -8.70
CA GLN A 124 -10.12 6.90 -7.61
C GLN A 124 -8.68 6.34 -7.62
N GLY A 125 -8.51 5.04 -7.84
CA GLY A 125 -7.20 4.42 -7.98
C GLY A 125 -6.40 4.93 -9.19
N GLN A 126 -7.07 5.15 -10.33
CA GLN A 126 -6.45 5.75 -11.52
C GLN A 126 -6.00 7.19 -11.25
N ASP A 127 -6.82 8.00 -10.57
CA ASP A 127 -6.50 9.38 -10.22
C ASP A 127 -5.31 9.46 -9.26
N VAL A 128 -5.28 8.59 -8.26
CA VAL A 128 -4.16 8.49 -7.32
C VAL A 128 -2.86 8.11 -8.04
N ALA A 129 -2.91 7.10 -8.93
CA ALA A 129 -1.76 6.70 -9.73
C ALA A 129 -1.30 7.83 -10.66
N LEU A 130 -2.23 8.51 -11.34
CA LEU A 130 -1.91 9.64 -12.22
C LEU A 130 -1.30 10.82 -11.45
N LYS A 131 -1.82 11.15 -10.26
CA LYS A 131 -1.23 12.17 -9.39
C LYS A 131 0.18 11.78 -8.97
N PHE A 132 0.40 10.52 -8.59
CA PHE A 132 1.71 10.01 -8.20
C PHE A 132 2.73 10.10 -9.35
N ILE A 133 2.33 9.74 -10.57
CA ILE A 133 3.17 9.81 -11.77
C ILE A 133 3.38 11.25 -12.23
N SER A 134 2.35 12.10 -12.22
CA SER A 134 2.45 13.49 -12.68
C SER A 134 3.27 14.41 -11.77
N GLN A 135 3.39 14.06 -10.49
CA GLN A 135 4.33 14.70 -9.57
C GLN A 135 5.80 14.42 -9.91
N VAL A 136 6.06 13.42 -10.76
CA VAL A 136 7.38 13.15 -11.33
C VAL A 136 7.58 14.13 -12.50
N GLY A 137 8.15 15.30 -12.20
CA GLY A 137 8.65 16.19 -13.24
C GLY A 137 9.75 15.50 -14.08
N LYS A 138 10.10 16.11 -15.23
CA LYS A 138 11.16 15.58 -16.11
C LYS A 138 12.49 15.33 -15.39
N ASP A 139 12.79 16.10 -14.34
CA ASP A 139 14.04 16.01 -13.57
C ASP A 139 13.96 15.04 -12.38
N ALA A 140 12.83 14.35 -12.17
CA ALA A 140 12.58 13.50 -10.99
C ALA A 140 12.39 12.01 -11.32
N VAL A 141 12.68 11.58 -12.55
CA VAL A 141 12.54 10.18 -12.98
C VAL A 141 13.35 9.23 -12.09
N ASP A 142 14.56 9.63 -11.68
CA ASP A 142 15.39 8.83 -10.76
C ASP A 142 14.72 8.63 -9.40
N ILE A 143 14.04 9.66 -8.87
CA ILE A 143 13.32 9.57 -7.60
C ILE A 143 12.13 8.62 -7.73
N PHE A 144 11.43 8.65 -8.86
CA PHE A 144 10.33 7.72 -9.13
C PHE A 144 10.83 6.28 -9.22
N SER A 145 11.92 6.05 -9.97
CA SER A 145 12.59 4.75 -10.08
C SER A 145 13.00 4.21 -8.70
N LEU A 146 13.62 5.05 -7.86
CA LEU A 146 13.99 4.68 -6.49
C LEU A 146 12.77 4.32 -5.63
N LYS A 147 11.69 5.12 -5.69
CA LYS A 147 10.46 4.84 -4.93
C LYS A 147 9.83 3.50 -5.32
N LEU A 148 9.78 3.20 -6.62
CA LEU A 148 9.24 1.92 -7.09
C LEU A 148 10.15 0.75 -6.74
N THR A 149 11.46 0.92 -6.89
CA THR A 149 12.45 -0.09 -6.48
C THR A 149 12.30 -0.46 -5.01
N VAL A 150 12.20 0.55 -4.13
CA VAL A 150 11.97 0.34 -2.69
C VAL A 150 10.63 -0.34 -2.44
N LEU A 151 9.54 0.15 -3.05
CA LEU A 151 8.22 -0.44 -2.90
C LEU A 151 8.19 -1.92 -3.30
N TYR A 152 8.81 -2.28 -4.43
CA TYR A 152 8.84 -3.66 -4.91
C TYR A 152 9.68 -4.56 -4.01
N GLY A 153 10.81 -4.05 -3.49
CA GLY A 153 11.61 -4.73 -2.47
C GLY A 153 10.82 -5.00 -1.19
N ILE A 154 10.12 -3.98 -0.67
CA ILE A 154 9.29 -4.08 0.54
C ILE A 154 8.17 -5.11 0.35
N LYS A 155 7.50 -5.14 -0.81
CA LYS A 155 6.48 -6.18 -1.11
C LYS A 155 7.07 -7.59 -1.01
N GLY A 156 8.29 -7.79 -1.50
CA GLY A 156 9.00 -9.07 -1.40
C GLY A 156 9.27 -9.45 0.06
N VAL A 157 9.84 -8.53 0.85
CA VAL A 157 10.09 -8.75 2.28
C VAL A 157 8.79 -9.07 3.03
N ALA A 158 7.73 -8.27 2.82
CA ALA A 158 6.41 -8.46 3.40
C ALA A 158 5.84 -9.86 3.14
N SER A 159 6.04 -10.42 1.94
CA SER A 159 5.58 -11.79 1.63
C SER A 159 6.27 -12.86 2.47
N TYR A 160 7.58 -12.72 2.70
CA TYR A 160 8.32 -13.64 3.55
C TYR A 160 7.94 -13.48 5.02
N THR A 161 7.78 -12.23 5.49
CA THR A 161 7.34 -11.92 6.85
C THR A 161 5.95 -12.50 7.12
N PHE A 162 5.01 -12.35 6.19
CA PHE A 162 3.68 -12.91 6.32
C PHE A 162 3.70 -14.44 6.40
N HIS A 163 4.50 -15.11 5.57
CA HIS A 163 4.65 -16.57 5.65
C HIS A 163 5.33 -17.06 6.93
N ALA A 164 6.31 -16.31 7.46
CA ALA A 164 6.92 -16.61 8.76
C ALA A 164 5.88 -16.52 9.89
N TYR A 165 5.07 -15.46 9.88
CA TYR A 165 3.98 -15.27 10.85
C TYR A 165 3.01 -16.46 10.84
N GLU A 166 2.60 -16.94 9.67
CA GLU A 166 1.66 -18.07 9.52
C GLU A 166 2.18 -19.40 10.13
N ILE A 167 3.49 -19.52 10.35
CA ILE A 167 4.12 -20.68 11.02
C ILE A 167 4.56 -20.35 12.47
N GLY A 168 4.09 -19.24 13.02
CA GLY A 168 4.39 -18.79 14.38
C GLY A 168 5.81 -18.24 14.57
N GLN A 169 6.46 -17.78 13.49
CA GLN A 169 7.76 -17.13 13.54
C GLN A 169 7.59 -15.64 13.26
N GLU A 170 8.12 -14.79 14.14
CA GLU A 170 7.91 -13.35 14.04
C GLU A 170 9.11 -12.59 14.58
N ASP A 171 9.40 -11.44 13.96
CA ASP A 171 10.43 -10.51 14.39
C ASP A 171 9.90 -9.08 14.23
N GLU A 172 9.60 -8.46 15.36
CA GLU A 172 9.07 -7.09 15.45
C GLU A 172 9.93 -6.06 14.69
N SER A 173 11.24 -6.29 14.60
CA SER A 173 12.14 -5.38 13.90
C SER A 173 11.85 -5.29 12.40
N VAL A 174 11.21 -6.30 11.82
CA VAL A 174 10.84 -6.34 10.40
C VAL A 174 9.62 -5.45 10.11
N TYR A 175 8.77 -5.19 11.11
CA TYR A 175 7.61 -4.30 11.00
C TYR A 175 7.97 -2.81 11.13
N CYS A 176 9.20 -2.49 11.54
CA CYS A 176 9.66 -1.12 11.77
C CYS A 176 10.49 -0.53 10.60
N LEU A 177 10.53 -1.21 9.44
CA LEU A 177 11.34 -0.84 8.27
C LEU A 177 10.63 0.15 7.32
#